data_AF-A0A7Y2KQF2-F1
#
_entry.id   AF-A0A7Y2KQF2-F1
#
_cell.length_a   1.000
_cell.length_b   1.000
_cell.length_c   1.000
_cell.angle_alpha   90.00
_cell.angle_beta   90.00
_cell.angle_gamma   90.00
#
_symmetry.space_group_name_H-M   'P 1'
#
loop_
_entity.id
_entity.type
_entity.pdbx_description
1 polymer ?
#
loop_
_entity_poly.entity_id
_entity_poly.type
_entity_poly.pdbx_seq_one_letter_code
_entity_poly.pdbx_strand_id
1 'polypeptide(L)'
;MSITFRIATAADDQPGPRATINARQLAAFRTFLREESARCRAVLLDPDAPEDEYLSYHFEARVCPLALAAIARIFDFDADVISVVEEAQFRCRRVSVWRDEGAATIAMRVALTSDRGLELDLASGNAAVLLESLGLAPDSIGEIPIDAVRVRLANPAVRRRAEEEGITPYLDRLDQLIGLADADDTSRLEWA
;
A
#
# COMPACT_ATOMS: atom_id res chain seq x y z
N MET A 1 13.48 10.13 -12.42
CA MET A 1 12.55 9.00 -12.54
C MET A 1 12.73 8.12 -11.31
N SER A 2 11.66 7.49 -10.85
CA SER A 2 11.68 6.55 -9.74
C SER A 2 11.02 5.24 -10.15
N ILE A 3 11.30 4.18 -9.40
CA ILE A 3 10.75 2.84 -9.58
C ILE A 3 10.08 2.46 -8.27
N THR A 4 8.82 2.04 -8.35
CA THR A 4 8.03 1.61 -7.20
C THR A 4 8.06 0.10 -7.07
N PHE A 5 8.54 -0.41 -5.93
CA PHE A 5 8.48 -1.82 -5.57
C PHE A 5 7.26 -2.07 -4.68
N ARG A 6 6.41 -3.02 -5.09
CA ARG A 6 5.18 -3.36 -4.36
C ARG A 6 4.87 -4.85 -4.44
N ILE A 7 4.07 -5.33 -3.48
CA ILE A 7 3.43 -6.65 -3.60
C ILE A 7 2.23 -6.50 -4.53
N ALA A 8 2.11 -7.39 -5.51
CA ALA A 8 0.92 -7.57 -6.32
C ALA A 8 0.40 -9.00 -6.18
N THR A 9 -0.88 -9.16 -6.47
CA THR A 9 -1.63 -10.42 -6.38
C THR A 9 -2.58 -10.52 -7.57
N ALA A 10 -3.07 -11.71 -7.90
CA ALA A 10 -4.03 -11.88 -9.00
C ALA A 10 -5.31 -11.04 -8.83
N ALA A 11 -5.68 -10.72 -7.58
CA ALA A 11 -6.82 -9.87 -7.26
C ALA A 11 -6.58 -8.37 -7.59
N ASP A 12 -5.34 -7.95 -7.81
CA ASP A 12 -5.02 -6.60 -8.29
C ASP A 12 -5.27 -6.44 -9.80
N ASP A 13 -5.35 -7.56 -10.53
CA ASP A 13 -5.56 -7.59 -11.98
C ASP A 13 -7.05 -7.58 -12.36
N GLN A 14 -7.94 -7.66 -11.36
CA GLN A 14 -9.40 -7.69 -11.53
C GLN A 14 -10.05 -6.42 -10.98
N PRO A 15 -11.23 -6.03 -11.50
CA PRO A 15 -12.02 -4.96 -10.88
C PRO A 15 -12.43 -5.37 -9.45
N GLY A 16 -11.84 -4.70 -8.46
CA GLY A 16 -12.18 -4.89 -7.04
C GLY A 16 -13.44 -4.13 -6.61
N PRO A 17 -13.86 -4.26 -5.34
CA PRO A 17 -14.99 -3.51 -4.80
C PRO A 17 -14.73 -2.00 -4.87
N ARG A 18 -15.80 -1.25 -5.10
CA ARG A 18 -15.79 0.22 -5.16
C ARG A 18 -17.02 0.76 -4.46
N ALA A 19 -16.83 1.79 -3.65
CA ALA A 19 -17.91 2.52 -3.01
C ALA A 19 -17.93 3.99 -3.45
N THR A 20 -19.11 4.59 -3.37
CA THR A 20 -19.29 6.03 -3.58
C THR A 20 -19.76 6.66 -2.28
N ILE A 21 -19.03 7.65 -1.79
CA ILE A 21 -19.33 8.33 -0.53
C ILE A 21 -19.62 9.82 -0.78
N ASN A 22 -20.27 10.46 0.18
CA ASN A 22 -20.51 11.90 0.13
C ASN A 22 -19.50 12.68 1.00
N ALA A 23 -19.48 14.01 0.84
CA ALA A 23 -18.55 14.89 1.55
C ALA A 23 -18.72 14.83 3.08
N ARG A 24 -19.94 14.62 3.59
CA ARG A 24 -20.20 14.51 5.03
C ARG A 24 -19.64 13.21 5.60
N GLN A 25 -19.83 12.09 4.91
CA GLN A 25 -19.23 10.79 5.26
C GLN A 25 -17.71 10.87 5.22
N LEU A 26 -17.14 11.48 4.17
CA LEU A 26 -15.69 11.70 4.08
C LEU A 26 -15.16 12.52 5.27
N ALA A 27 -15.82 13.63 5.60
CA ALA A 27 -15.42 14.48 6.73
C ALA A 27 -15.46 13.70 8.06
N ALA A 28 -16.54 12.95 8.31
CA ALA A 28 -16.66 12.10 9.50
C ALA A 28 -15.59 11.01 9.55
N PHE A 29 -15.27 10.37 8.42
CA PHE A 29 -14.23 9.36 8.33
C PHE A 29 -12.84 9.93 8.63
N ARG A 30 -12.51 11.11 8.11
CA ARG A 30 -11.25 11.78 8.42
C ARG A 30 -11.10 12.13 9.88
N THR A 31 -12.15 12.68 10.50
CA THR A 31 -12.15 12.96 11.94
C THR A 31 -11.90 11.68 12.74
N PHE A 32 -12.63 10.60 12.41
CA PHE A 32 -12.44 9.31 13.04
C PHE A 32 -11.00 8.78 12.89
N LEU A 33 -10.42 8.81 11.69
CA LEU A 33 -9.05 8.35 11.46
C LEU A 33 -8.02 9.14 12.28
N ARG A 34 -8.20 10.45 12.47
CA ARG A 34 -7.31 11.28 13.28
C ARG A 34 -7.42 10.96 14.77
N GLU A 35 -8.64 10.79 15.28
CA GLU A 35 -8.88 10.36 16.66
C GLU A 35 -8.25 8.98 16.94
N GLU A 36 -8.46 8.04 16.03
CA GLU A 36 -7.91 6.69 16.13
C GLU A 36 -6.39 6.65 15.95
N SER A 37 -5.83 7.54 15.11
CA SER A 37 -4.38 7.68 14.95
C SER A 37 -3.72 8.04 16.29
N ALA A 38 -4.32 8.99 17.02
CA ALA A 38 -3.86 9.38 18.35
C ALA A 38 -4.02 8.24 19.36
N ARG A 39 -5.14 7.51 19.31
CA ARG A 39 -5.45 6.40 20.22
C ARG A 39 -4.47 5.23 20.06
N CYS A 40 -4.19 4.85 18.81
CA CYS A 40 -3.38 3.68 18.47
C CYS A 40 -1.90 4.02 18.26
N ARG A 41 -1.53 5.30 18.31
CA ARG A 41 -0.16 5.82 18.06
C ARG A 41 0.40 5.33 16.72
N ALA A 42 -0.44 5.38 15.69
CA ALA A 42 -0.10 5.00 14.33
C ALA A 42 -0.69 6.01 13.34
N VAL A 43 0.02 6.27 12.24
CA VAL A 43 -0.51 7.10 11.16
C VAL A 43 -1.57 6.28 10.41
N LEU A 44 -2.82 6.76 10.40
CA LEU A 44 -3.92 6.11 9.70
C LEU A 44 -4.40 6.84 8.45
N LEU A 45 -3.85 8.02 8.16
CA LEU A 45 -4.24 8.90 7.07
C LEU A 45 -2.98 9.40 6.36
N ASP A 46 -2.93 9.26 5.04
CA ASP A 46 -1.75 9.59 4.23
C ASP A 46 -2.15 10.08 2.82
N PRO A 47 -1.84 11.33 2.43
CA PRO A 47 -1.25 12.37 3.28
C PRO A 47 -2.26 12.90 4.31
N ASP A 48 -1.75 13.43 5.43
CA ASP A 48 -2.53 14.16 6.46
C ASP A 48 -1.98 15.59 6.66
N ALA A 49 -1.43 16.21 5.61
CA ALA A 49 -0.89 17.57 5.71
C ALA A 49 -1.92 18.63 5.28
N PRO A 50 -2.06 19.75 6.03
CA PRO A 50 -2.95 20.85 5.66
C PRO A 50 -2.49 21.62 4.42
N GLU A 51 -1.22 21.49 4.04
CA GLU A 51 -0.63 22.09 2.82
C GLU A 51 -1.10 21.38 1.53
N ASP A 52 -1.67 20.18 1.67
CA ASP A 52 -2.19 19.34 0.58
C ASP A 52 -3.68 19.63 0.28
N GLU A 53 -4.16 20.84 0.57
CA GLU A 53 -5.58 21.21 0.39
C GLU A 53 -6.05 21.06 -1.08
N TYR A 54 -5.12 21.13 -2.05
CA TYR A 54 -5.37 20.83 -3.46
C TYR A 54 -5.49 19.32 -3.76
N LEU A 55 -4.81 18.47 -3.00
CA LEU A 55 -4.95 17.00 -2.99
C LEU A 55 -6.01 16.54 -1.99
N SER A 56 -6.80 17.45 -1.41
CA SER A 56 -7.71 17.18 -0.29
C SER A 56 -8.79 16.13 -0.53
N TYR A 57 -8.92 15.57 -1.74
CA TYR A 57 -9.78 14.42 -1.99
C TYR A 57 -9.02 13.12 -2.20
N HIS A 58 -7.72 13.16 -2.50
CA HIS A 58 -6.88 11.98 -2.71
C HIS A 58 -6.09 11.64 -1.45
N PHE A 59 -6.38 10.51 -0.84
CA PHE A 59 -5.59 9.97 0.28
C PHE A 59 -5.79 8.48 0.39
N GLU A 60 -4.90 7.85 1.14
CA GLU A 60 -5.02 6.48 1.58
C GLU A 60 -5.23 6.41 3.10
N ALA A 61 -6.07 5.47 3.52
CA ALA A 61 -6.39 5.22 4.90
C ALA A 61 -5.95 3.83 5.33
N ARG A 62 -5.30 3.75 6.48
CA ARG A 62 -4.95 2.51 7.14
C ARG A 62 -6.14 1.99 7.94
N VAL A 63 -6.79 0.94 7.46
CA VAL A 63 -8.04 0.43 8.03
C VAL A 63 -7.90 -0.92 8.74
N CYS A 64 -6.81 -1.67 8.53
CA CYS A 64 -6.62 -2.97 9.19
C CYS A 64 -6.59 -2.94 10.73
N PRO A 65 -6.06 -1.90 11.41
CA PRO A 65 -6.09 -1.89 12.87
C PRO A 65 -7.44 -1.48 13.47
N LEU A 66 -8.44 -1.17 12.64
CA LEU A 66 -9.72 -0.60 13.06
C LEU A 66 -10.84 -1.65 13.00
N ALA A 67 -11.80 -1.56 13.91
CA ALA A 67 -12.96 -2.44 13.86
C ALA A 67 -13.86 -2.10 12.66
N LEU A 68 -14.17 -3.08 11.81
CA LEU A 68 -15.08 -2.91 10.67
C LEU A 68 -16.41 -2.27 11.07
N ALA A 69 -17.00 -2.70 12.20
CA ALA A 69 -18.25 -2.14 12.71
C ALA A 69 -18.17 -0.65 13.07
N ALA A 70 -17.01 -0.18 13.54
CA ALA A 70 -16.81 1.24 13.85
C ALA A 70 -16.75 2.09 12.57
N ILE A 71 -16.10 1.58 11.53
CA ILE A 71 -16.05 2.20 10.20
C ILE A 71 -17.44 2.17 9.56
N ALA A 72 -18.09 1.00 9.51
CA ALA A 72 -19.40 0.83 8.88
C ALA A 72 -20.45 1.82 9.42
N ARG A 73 -20.44 2.08 10.73
CA ARG A 73 -21.33 3.05 11.37
C ARG A 73 -21.16 4.49 10.84
N ILE A 74 -19.97 4.89 10.42
CA ILE A 74 -19.71 6.22 9.84
C ILE A 74 -20.41 6.38 8.49
N PHE A 75 -20.59 5.26 7.78
CA PHE A 75 -21.19 5.19 6.46
C PHE A 75 -22.60 4.61 6.50
N ASP A 76 -23.30 4.69 7.64
CA ASP A 76 -24.68 4.21 7.79
C ASP A 76 -24.87 2.73 7.36
N PHE A 77 -23.84 1.90 7.57
CA PHE A 77 -23.80 0.49 7.15
C PHE A 77 -23.96 0.26 5.65
N ASP A 78 -23.49 1.21 4.83
CA ASP A 78 -23.39 1.05 3.38
C ASP A 78 -22.61 -0.23 3.01
N ALA A 79 -23.27 -1.11 2.24
CA ALA A 79 -22.75 -2.43 1.88
C ALA A 79 -21.52 -2.35 0.96
N ASP A 80 -21.45 -1.33 0.09
CA ASP A 80 -20.31 -1.16 -0.81
C ASP A 80 -19.09 -0.70 -0.02
N VAL A 81 -19.27 0.22 0.94
CA VAL A 81 -18.19 0.64 1.84
C VAL A 81 -17.71 -0.54 2.70
N ILE A 82 -18.63 -1.33 3.25
CA ILE A 82 -18.28 -2.54 4.01
C ILE A 82 -17.45 -3.48 3.14
N SER A 83 -17.87 -3.74 1.90
CA SER A 83 -17.15 -4.62 0.98
C SER A 83 -15.73 -4.11 0.68
N VAL A 84 -15.55 -2.80 0.48
CA VAL A 84 -14.21 -2.21 0.27
C VAL A 84 -13.34 -2.36 1.50
N VAL A 85 -13.87 -2.05 2.68
CA VAL A 85 -13.08 -2.08 3.93
C VAL A 85 -12.76 -3.52 4.32
N GLU A 86 -13.71 -4.43 4.24
CA GLU A 86 -13.51 -5.86 4.52
C GLU A 86 -12.45 -6.45 3.59
N GLU A 87 -12.54 -6.19 2.28
CA GLU A 87 -11.54 -6.66 1.31
C GLU A 87 -10.14 -6.07 1.61
N ALA A 88 -10.06 -4.77 1.94
CA ALA A 88 -8.80 -4.14 2.33
C ALA A 88 -8.21 -4.79 3.59
N GLN A 89 -9.04 -5.07 4.60
CA GLN A 89 -8.63 -5.74 5.83
C GLN A 89 -8.18 -7.18 5.58
N PHE A 90 -8.93 -7.92 4.76
CA PHE A 90 -8.61 -9.29 4.37
C PHE A 90 -7.25 -9.37 3.66
N ARG A 91 -6.98 -8.43 2.75
CA ARG A 91 -5.76 -8.40 1.92
C ARG A 91 -4.61 -7.61 2.54
N CYS A 92 -4.75 -7.16 3.80
CA CYS A 92 -3.77 -6.32 4.48
C CYS A 92 -3.36 -5.07 3.66
N ARG A 93 -4.34 -4.39 3.06
CA ARG A 93 -4.18 -3.18 2.23
C ARG A 93 -4.77 -1.94 2.89
N ARG A 94 -4.37 -0.78 2.37
CA ARG A 94 -5.04 0.49 2.65
C ARG A 94 -6.31 0.63 1.83
N VAL A 95 -7.11 1.63 2.17
CA VAL A 95 -8.23 2.11 1.34
C VAL A 95 -7.83 3.41 0.68
N SER A 96 -7.94 3.51 -0.63
CA SER A 96 -7.74 4.75 -1.39
C SER A 96 -9.07 5.47 -1.57
N VAL A 97 -9.05 6.78 -1.34
CA VAL A 97 -10.18 7.68 -1.56
C VAL A 97 -9.74 8.77 -2.52
N TRP A 98 -10.59 9.11 -3.50
CA TRP A 98 -10.32 10.17 -4.47
C TRP A 98 -11.63 10.80 -4.96
N ARG A 99 -11.55 12.02 -5.50
CA ARG A 99 -12.68 12.61 -6.21
C ARG A 99 -12.68 12.10 -7.65
N ASP A 100 -13.81 11.56 -8.07
CA ASP A 100 -14.06 11.23 -9.47
C ASP A 100 -14.63 12.49 -10.16
N GLU A 101 -13.79 13.17 -10.96
CA GLU A 101 -14.18 14.39 -11.67
C GLU A 101 -15.26 14.14 -12.73
N GLY A 102 -15.26 12.96 -13.35
CA GLY A 102 -16.22 12.61 -14.39
C GLY A 102 -17.63 12.38 -13.85
N ALA A 103 -17.73 11.83 -12.63
CA ALA A 103 -19.01 11.58 -11.97
C ALA A 103 -19.40 12.66 -10.94
N ALA A 104 -18.51 13.61 -10.64
CA ALA A 104 -18.63 14.56 -9.53
C ALA A 104 -18.91 13.88 -8.16
N THR A 105 -18.36 12.69 -7.95
CA THR A 105 -18.52 11.88 -6.73
C THR A 105 -17.20 11.66 -6.01
N ILE A 106 -17.24 11.15 -4.77
CA ILE A 106 -16.05 10.72 -4.03
C ILE A 106 -16.04 9.20 -4.05
N ALA A 107 -15.01 8.62 -4.63
CA ALA A 107 -14.85 7.19 -4.78
C ALA A 107 -13.92 6.63 -3.70
N MET A 108 -14.18 5.38 -3.33
CA MET A 108 -13.39 4.62 -2.38
C MET A 108 -13.13 3.22 -2.97
N ARG A 109 -11.89 2.72 -2.85
CA ARG A 109 -11.50 1.36 -3.26
C ARG A 109 -10.34 0.85 -2.42
N VAL A 110 -10.03 -0.44 -2.55
CA VAL A 110 -8.81 -1.04 -1.99
C VAL A 110 -7.58 -0.45 -2.68
N ALA A 111 -6.60 0.02 -1.91
CA ALA A 111 -5.36 0.55 -2.43
C ALA A 111 -4.40 -0.57 -2.86
N LEU A 112 -3.45 -0.23 -3.74
CA LEU A 112 -2.35 -1.13 -4.12
C LEU A 112 -1.23 -1.17 -3.07
N THR A 113 -1.28 -0.28 -2.09
CA THR A 113 -0.32 -0.18 -0.99
C THR A 113 -0.72 -1.12 0.15
N SER A 114 0.29 -1.75 0.73
CA SER A 114 0.18 -2.49 1.98
C SER A 114 -0.36 -1.60 3.09
N ASP A 115 -1.08 -2.16 4.06
CA ASP A 115 -1.62 -1.45 5.22
C ASP A 115 -0.55 -0.58 5.92
N ARG A 116 0.68 -1.08 5.96
CA ARG A 116 1.83 -0.39 6.58
C ARG A 116 2.54 0.61 5.66
N GLY A 117 2.21 0.71 4.37
CA GLY A 117 2.87 1.60 3.41
C GLY A 117 4.35 1.26 3.22
N LEU A 118 4.69 -0.02 3.15
CA LEU A 118 6.08 -0.48 3.06
C LEU A 118 6.65 -0.44 1.64
N GLU A 119 5.84 -0.11 0.64
CA GLU A 119 6.25 0.07 -0.76
C GLU A 119 7.46 0.99 -0.85
N LEU A 120 8.38 0.66 -1.75
CA LEU A 120 9.61 1.42 -1.94
C LEU A 120 9.47 2.24 -3.23
N ASP A 121 9.38 3.56 -3.09
CA ASP A 121 9.55 4.48 -4.21
C ASP A 121 11.02 4.95 -4.23
N LEU A 122 11.81 4.39 -5.14
CA LEU A 122 13.26 4.60 -5.20
C LEU A 122 13.64 5.37 -6.45
N ALA A 123 14.53 6.35 -6.30
CA ALA A 123 15.20 6.95 -7.46
C ALA A 123 15.89 5.86 -8.31
N SER A 124 15.86 5.99 -9.64
CA SER A 124 16.31 4.94 -10.57
C SER A 124 17.69 4.36 -10.25
N GLY A 125 18.64 5.17 -9.78
CA GLY A 125 19.96 4.67 -9.37
C GLY A 125 19.91 3.69 -8.19
N ASN A 126 19.15 4.01 -7.13
CA ASN A 126 18.99 3.12 -5.97
C ASN A 126 18.18 1.88 -6.33
N ALA A 127 17.19 2.01 -7.22
CA ALA A 127 16.42 0.88 -7.73
C ALA A 127 17.30 -0.10 -8.54
N ALA A 128 18.16 0.43 -9.42
CA ALA A 128 19.10 -0.37 -10.20
C ALA A 128 20.05 -1.18 -9.30
N VAL A 129 20.63 -0.53 -8.28
CA VAL A 129 21.51 -1.18 -7.30
C VAL A 129 20.75 -2.24 -6.50
N LEU A 130 19.50 -1.97 -6.09
CA LEU A 130 18.66 -2.96 -5.41
C LEU A 130 18.39 -4.19 -6.29
N LEU A 131 18.01 -3.98 -7.56
CA LEU A 131 17.76 -5.06 -8.51
C LEU A 131 19.03 -5.89 -8.76
N GLU A 132 20.17 -5.25 -8.98
CA GLU A 132 21.45 -5.94 -9.15
C GLU A 132 21.84 -6.73 -7.90
N SER A 133 21.61 -6.18 -6.70
CA SER A 133 21.82 -6.89 -5.44
C SER A 133 20.95 -8.16 -5.33
N LEU A 134 19.76 -8.18 -5.95
CA LEU A 134 18.89 -9.36 -6.03
C LEU A 134 19.24 -10.31 -7.19
N GLY A 135 20.26 -9.96 -8.00
CA GLY A 135 20.62 -10.72 -9.19
C GLY A 135 19.61 -10.55 -10.33
N LEU A 136 18.95 -9.39 -10.40
CA LEU A 136 18.00 -9.00 -11.44
C LEU A 136 18.64 -7.94 -12.35
N ALA A 137 18.04 -7.71 -13.52
CA ALA A 137 18.54 -6.71 -14.45
C ALA A 137 18.26 -5.28 -13.92
N PRO A 138 19.27 -4.40 -13.82
CA PRO A 138 19.15 -3.10 -13.16
C PRO A 138 18.20 -2.12 -13.86
N ASP A 139 18.08 -2.21 -15.19
CA ASP A 139 17.21 -1.35 -16.01
C ASP A 139 15.89 -2.03 -16.40
N SER A 140 15.48 -3.06 -15.65
CA SER A 140 14.25 -3.80 -15.95
C SER A 140 13.03 -3.19 -15.28
N ILE A 141 11.88 -3.39 -15.92
CA ILE A 141 10.55 -3.35 -15.32
C ILE A 141 10.08 -4.81 -15.30
N GLY A 142 9.49 -5.25 -14.20
CA GLY A 142 9.08 -6.64 -14.13
C GLY A 142 8.44 -7.06 -12.83
N GLU A 143 8.30 -8.36 -12.73
CA GLU A 143 7.73 -9.03 -11.58
C GLU A 143 8.47 -10.35 -11.32
N ILE A 144 8.43 -10.80 -10.07
CA ILE A 144 8.97 -12.08 -9.67
C ILE A 144 8.14 -12.69 -8.53
N PRO A 145 7.91 -14.01 -8.48
CA PRO A 145 7.20 -14.64 -7.38
C PRO A 145 7.86 -14.36 -6.03
N ILE A 146 7.04 -14.17 -4.98
CA ILE A 146 7.52 -13.81 -3.65
C ILE A 146 8.49 -14.85 -3.07
N ASP A 147 8.26 -16.14 -3.29
CA ASP A 147 9.16 -17.19 -2.83
C ASP A 147 10.53 -17.12 -3.49
N ALA A 148 10.57 -16.72 -4.77
CA ALA A 148 11.84 -16.50 -5.47
C ALA A 148 12.59 -15.28 -4.93
N VAL A 149 11.89 -14.26 -4.41
CA VAL A 149 12.52 -13.15 -3.66
C VAL A 149 13.02 -13.61 -2.30
N ARG A 150 12.22 -14.38 -1.54
CA ARG A 150 12.61 -14.93 -0.23
C ARG A 150 13.90 -15.75 -0.32
N VAL A 151 14.01 -16.61 -1.34
CA VAL A 151 15.24 -17.38 -1.60
C VAL A 151 16.44 -16.48 -1.87
N ARG A 152 16.26 -15.38 -2.60
CA ARG A 152 17.33 -14.40 -2.85
C ARG A 152 17.73 -13.67 -1.57
N LEU A 153 16.78 -13.17 -0.79
CA LEU A 153 17.03 -12.45 0.47
C LEU A 153 17.71 -13.34 1.53
N ALA A 154 17.44 -14.65 1.50
CA ALA A 154 18.11 -15.63 2.35
C ALA A 154 19.60 -15.84 2.00
N ASN A 155 20.04 -15.45 0.80
CA ASN A 155 21.45 -15.58 0.39
C ASN A 155 22.32 -14.51 1.08
N PRO A 156 23.31 -14.90 1.93
CA PRO A 156 24.16 -13.93 2.62
C PRO A 156 24.97 -13.01 1.69
N ALA A 157 25.21 -13.42 0.44
CA ALA A 157 25.88 -12.58 -0.56
C ALA A 157 25.04 -11.38 -1.00
N VAL A 158 23.71 -11.44 -0.88
CA VAL A 158 22.82 -10.29 -1.14
C VAL A 158 22.98 -9.23 -0.05
N ARG A 159 22.96 -9.65 1.23
CA ARG A 159 23.16 -8.74 2.37
C ARG A 159 24.53 -8.06 2.32
N ARG A 160 25.59 -8.82 2.02
CA ARG A 160 26.95 -8.27 1.89
C ARG A 160 27.07 -7.21 0.79
N ARG A 161 26.52 -7.47 -0.41
CA ARG A 161 26.49 -6.50 -1.50
C ARG A 161 25.69 -5.25 -1.13
N ALA A 162 24.55 -5.43 -0.45
CA ALA A 162 23.75 -4.30 -0.01
C ALA A 162 24.49 -3.40 1.02
N GLU A 163 25.32 -3.99 1.88
CA GLU A 163 26.21 -3.25 2.78
C GLU A 163 27.31 -2.50 2.02
N GLU A 164 27.96 -3.17 1.05
CA GLU A 164 29.02 -2.59 0.21
C GLU A 164 28.51 -1.40 -0.61
N GLU A 165 27.29 -1.49 -1.14
CA GLU A 165 26.63 -0.47 -1.96
C GLU A 165 25.83 0.57 -1.12
N GLY A 166 25.78 0.42 0.21
CA GLY A 166 25.08 1.36 1.10
C GLY A 166 23.56 1.36 0.99
N ILE A 167 22.95 0.29 0.45
CA ILE A 167 21.51 0.15 0.25
C ILE A 167 20.82 -0.72 1.31
N THR A 168 21.50 -1.07 2.41
CA THR A 168 20.94 -1.88 3.52
C THR A 168 19.55 -1.41 3.97
N PRO A 169 19.26 -0.10 4.13
CA PRO A 169 17.92 0.35 4.53
C PRO A 169 16.81 -0.03 3.54
N TYR A 170 17.11 -0.05 2.24
CA TYR A 170 16.16 -0.47 1.20
C TYR A 170 15.95 -1.98 1.21
N LEU A 171 17.04 -2.75 1.41
CA LEU A 171 16.94 -4.20 1.53
C LEU A 171 16.12 -4.62 2.77
N ASP A 172 16.35 -3.97 3.92
CA ASP A 172 15.60 -4.24 5.14
C ASP A 172 14.12 -3.87 5.00
N ARG A 173 13.81 -2.77 4.32
CA ARG A 173 12.42 -2.39 4.01
C ARG A 173 11.77 -3.36 3.05
N LEU A 174 12.50 -3.84 2.04
CA LEU A 174 12.02 -4.88 1.12
C LEU A 174 11.74 -6.18 1.89
N ASP A 175 12.63 -6.61 2.79
CA ASP A 175 12.43 -7.80 3.63
C ASP A 175 11.14 -7.67 4.47
N GLN A 176 10.88 -6.50 5.04
CA GLN A 176 9.63 -6.22 5.76
C GLN A 176 8.39 -6.25 4.85
N LEU A 177 8.47 -5.68 3.64
CA LEU A 177 7.39 -5.70 2.66
C LEU A 177 7.05 -7.13 2.22
N ILE A 178 8.09 -7.92 1.92
CA ILE A 178 7.97 -9.34 1.55
C ILE A 178 7.39 -10.18 2.70
N GLY A 179 7.66 -9.79 3.95
CA GLY A 179 7.04 -10.39 5.14
C GLY A 179 5.54 -10.16 5.27
N LEU A 180 4.96 -9.17 4.56
CA LEU A 180 3.51 -8.95 4.50
C LEU A 180 2.81 -9.73 3.39
N ALA A 181 3.55 -10.28 2.44
CA ALA A 181 2.96 -11.05 1.37
C ALA A 181 2.45 -12.40 1.90
N ASP A 182 1.20 -12.72 1.57
CA ASP A 182 0.64 -14.03 1.85
C ASP A 182 1.46 -15.13 1.17
N ALA A 183 1.41 -16.33 1.74
CA ALA A 183 2.02 -17.52 1.15
C ALA A 183 1.22 -18.08 -0.03
N ASP A 184 0.26 -17.33 -0.57
CA ASP A 184 -0.46 -17.73 -1.78
C ASP A 184 0.44 -17.59 -3.01
N ASP A 185 0.37 -18.57 -3.91
CA ASP A 185 1.19 -18.71 -5.12
C ASP A 185 0.97 -17.56 -6.11
N THR A 186 -0.07 -16.74 -5.91
CA THR A 186 -0.37 -15.58 -6.75
C THR A 186 0.41 -14.32 -6.36
N SER A 187 1.09 -14.31 -5.19
CA SER A 187 1.81 -13.14 -4.71
C SER A 187 3.15 -12.96 -5.44
N ARG A 188 3.35 -11.76 -5.98
CA ARG A 188 4.55 -11.36 -6.71
C ARG A 188 5.07 -10.01 -6.24
N LEU A 189 6.39 -9.84 -6.26
CA LEU A 189 7.01 -8.53 -6.15
C LEU A 189 7.04 -7.92 -7.55
N GLU A 190 6.43 -6.75 -7.72
CA GLU A 190 6.48 -5.96 -8.95
C GLU A 190 7.35 -4.73 -8.77
N TRP A 191 8.00 -4.29 -9.85
CA TRP A 191 8.71 -3.02 -9.92
C TRP A 191 8.49 -2.34 -11.28
N ALA A 192 8.08 -1.08 -11.25
CA ALA A 192 7.82 -0.24 -12.43
C ALA A 192 7.95 1.25 -12.10
#